data_AF-A0A1F9MWY7-F1
#
_entry.id   AF-A0A1F9MWY7-F1
#
_cell.length_a   1.000
_cell.length_b   1.000
_cell.length_c   1.000
_cell.angle_alpha   90.00
_cell.angle_beta   90.00
_cell.angle_gamma   90.00
#
_symmetry.space_group_name_H-M   'P 1'
#
loop_
_entity.id
_entity.type
_entity.pdbx_description
1 polymer ?
#
loop_
_entity_poly.entity_id
_entity_poly.type
_entity_poly.pdbx_seq_one_letter_code
_entity_poly.pdbx_strand_id
1 'polypeptide(L)'
;MNLFVSLIAVVALFFAAMLGVDSMGLHSLFGIALPYLAIAIFLIGVVAKVIGWAKSPVPFHITTTCGQQKSLPWIQSSHLENPHTKWGVFVRMALEVLFFRSLFRNTQMAIEDGRAVYGPSKWLWGAAMAFHWTFLIVFVRHLRFFTEPVPQPILWLQSLDGFMQIGVPVLYMSSLIFLAAVTFLFLRRVVLPQVRYISLAADYFPLFLLLSIGGTGFVLRHFVKTDVTAVKELGVGLLGFNAVASPDIHWLFYVHLVFVCTLFIYFPFSKLMHMGGVFLSPTRNLTGNSREVRHVNPWNYPVEVHSYAEYVEEFRERMEQAGITIDPVPEAPKEGH
;
A
#
# COMPACT_ATOMS: atom_id res chain seq x y z
N MET A 1 13.19 17.22 14.43
CA MET A 1 13.92 15.99 14.82
C MET A 1 13.67 14.83 13.87
N ASN A 2 12.41 14.37 13.68
CA ASN A 2 12.05 13.21 12.85
C ASN A 2 12.65 13.20 11.42
N LEU A 3 12.62 14.35 10.74
CA LEU A 3 13.20 14.53 9.40
C LEU A 3 14.70 14.21 9.38
N PHE A 4 15.46 14.84 10.29
CA PHE A 4 16.91 14.69 10.37
C PHE A 4 17.32 13.27 10.75
N VAL A 5 16.62 12.64 11.70
CA VAL A 5 16.87 11.24 12.06
C VAL A 5 16.74 10.33 10.84
N SER A 6 15.69 10.54 10.04
CA SER A 6 15.44 9.74 8.83
C SER A 6 16.50 9.99 7.76
N LEU A 7 16.92 11.24 7.57
CA LEU A 7 17.98 11.60 6.63
C LEU A 7 19.33 10.99 7.04
N ILE A 8 19.70 11.14 8.31
CA ILE A 8 20.94 10.59 8.88
C ILE A 8 20.97 9.07 8.70
N ALA A 9 19.85 8.37 8.93
CA ALA A 9 19.78 6.92 8.71
C ALA A 9 20.10 6.53 7.26
N VAL A 10 19.54 7.23 6.26
CA VAL A 10 19.80 6.94 4.84
C VAL A 10 21.24 7.31 4.44
N VAL A 11 21.76 8.42 4.96
CA VAL A 11 23.16 8.82 4.75
C VAL A 11 24.13 7.82 5.41
N ALA A 12 23.81 7.31 6.59
CA ALA A 12 24.60 6.27 7.24
C ALA A 12 24.63 4.97 6.42
N LEU A 13 23.50 4.56 5.84
CA LEU A 13 23.44 3.42 4.92
C LEU A 13 24.30 3.63 3.67
N PHE A 14 24.28 4.84 3.11
CA PHE A 14 25.15 5.21 1.98
C PHE A 14 26.62 4.99 2.31
N PHE A 15 27.10 5.60 3.41
CA PHE A 15 28.50 5.52 3.80
C PHE A 15 28.91 4.11 4.23
N ALA A 16 28.04 3.37 4.92
CA ALA A 16 28.30 2.00 5.31
C ALA A 16 28.52 1.10 4.07
N ALA A 17 27.69 1.23 3.05
CA ALA A 17 27.84 0.48 1.81
C ALA A 17 29.05 0.94 0.99
N MET A 18 29.28 2.24 0.89
CA MET A 18 30.44 2.80 0.18
C MET A 18 31.74 2.32 0.80
N LEU A 19 31.95 2.54 2.11
CA LEU A 19 33.17 2.14 2.81
C LEU A 19 33.36 0.62 2.82
N GLY A 20 32.28 -0.13 3.04
CA GLY A 20 32.34 -1.60 3.07
C GLY A 20 32.76 -2.21 1.72
N VAL A 21 32.36 -1.61 0.61
CA VAL A 21 32.68 -2.14 -0.72
C VAL A 21 33.97 -1.53 -1.27
N ASP A 22 34.06 -0.20 -1.32
CA ASP A 22 35.18 0.52 -1.93
C ASP A 22 36.47 0.39 -1.11
N SER A 23 36.38 0.49 0.21
CA SER A 23 37.57 0.47 1.08
C SER A 23 37.90 -0.91 1.64
N MET A 24 36.90 -1.77 1.86
CA MET A 24 37.08 -3.08 2.52
C MET A 24 36.88 -4.28 1.59
N GLY A 25 36.43 -4.08 0.34
CA GLY A 25 36.26 -5.17 -0.63
C GLY A 25 35.17 -6.18 -0.27
N LEU A 26 34.18 -5.82 0.55
CA LEU A 26 33.12 -6.73 1.05
C LEU A 26 32.02 -7.01 0.00
N HIS A 27 32.39 -7.23 -1.26
CA HIS A 27 31.46 -7.43 -2.38
C HIS A 27 30.50 -8.60 -2.15
N SER A 28 30.97 -9.72 -1.61
CA SER A 28 30.12 -10.89 -1.32
C SER A 28 29.10 -10.65 -0.22
N LEU A 29 29.44 -9.84 0.80
CA LEU A 29 28.52 -9.50 1.88
C LEU A 29 27.35 -8.67 1.33
N PHE A 30 27.66 -7.60 0.61
CA PHE A 30 26.65 -6.66 0.11
C PHE A 30 25.95 -7.14 -1.17
N GLY A 31 26.63 -7.92 -2.00
CA GLY A 31 26.13 -8.43 -3.28
C GLY A 31 25.41 -9.78 -3.20
N ILE A 32 25.65 -10.58 -2.15
CA ILE A 32 25.09 -11.94 -2.04
C ILE A 32 24.35 -12.13 -0.71
N ALA A 33 25.06 -12.03 0.41
CA ALA A 33 24.48 -12.36 1.72
C ALA A 33 23.33 -11.41 2.11
N LEU A 34 23.53 -10.11 1.92
CA LEU A 34 22.52 -9.09 2.25
C LEU A 34 21.25 -9.23 1.39
N PRO A 35 21.31 -9.41 0.05
CA PRO A 35 20.12 -9.72 -0.76
C PRO A 35 19.33 -10.93 -0.29
N TYR A 36 19.99 -12.06 0.00
CA TYR A 36 19.28 -13.24 0.51
C TYR A 36 18.61 -12.98 1.86
N LEU A 37 19.32 -12.33 2.79
CA LEU A 37 18.75 -11.95 4.08
C LEU A 37 17.54 -11.01 3.89
N ALA A 38 17.65 -10.03 3.00
CA ALA A 38 16.59 -9.07 2.73
C ALA A 38 15.34 -9.74 2.14
N ILE A 39 15.51 -10.65 1.18
CA ILE A 39 14.40 -11.41 0.60
C ILE A 39 13.77 -12.32 1.66
N ALA A 40 14.55 -13.01 2.47
CA ALA A 40 14.04 -13.87 3.54
C ALA A 40 13.20 -13.08 4.56
N ILE A 41 13.72 -11.95 5.06
CA ILE A 41 12.99 -11.07 5.99
C ILE A 41 11.73 -10.51 5.34
N PHE A 42 11.81 -10.07 4.09
CA PHE A 42 10.67 -9.54 3.34
C PHE A 42 9.55 -10.59 3.22
N LEU A 43 9.87 -11.79 2.71
CA LEU A 43 8.88 -12.85 2.48
C LEU A 43 8.26 -13.32 3.79
N ILE A 44 9.08 -13.65 4.80
CA ILE A 44 8.60 -14.11 6.11
C ILE A 44 7.75 -13.02 6.76
N GLY A 45 8.22 -11.78 6.76
CA GLY A 45 7.51 -10.65 7.37
C GLY A 45 6.17 -10.35 6.70
N VAL A 46 6.12 -10.36 5.36
CA VAL A 46 4.87 -10.16 4.60
C VAL A 46 3.88 -11.28 4.88
N VAL A 47 4.31 -12.54 4.83
CA VAL A 47 3.45 -13.70 5.13
C VAL A 47 2.92 -13.63 6.56
N ALA A 48 3.78 -13.33 7.54
CA ALA A 48 3.36 -13.19 8.94
C ALA A 48 2.30 -12.09 9.12
N LYS A 49 2.47 -10.93 8.46
CA LYS A 49 1.49 -9.83 8.49
C LYS A 49 0.17 -10.23 7.85
N VAL A 50 0.20 -10.86 6.68
CA VAL A 50 -1.00 -11.31 5.96
C VAL A 50 -1.77 -12.36 6.77
N ILE A 51 -1.08 -13.34 7.35
CA ILE A 51 -1.70 -14.33 8.24
C ILE A 51 -2.31 -13.64 9.47
N GLY A 52 -1.61 -12.67 10.06
CA GLY A 52 -2.13 -11.91 11.18
C GLY A 52 -3.45 -11.21 10.86
N TRP A 53 -3.55 -10.54 9.72
CA TRP A 53 -4.79 -9.89 9.28
C TRP A 53 -5.89 -10.89 8.90
N ALA A 54 -5.54 -11.99 8.24
CA ALA A 54 -6.51 -13.03 7.85
C ALA A 54 -7.15 -13.71 9.07
N LYS A 55 -6.44 -13.77 10.20
CA LYS A 55 -6.95 -14.30 11.47
C LYS A 55 -7.77 -13.28 12.27
N SER A 56 -7.76 -12.00 11.90
CA SER A 56 -8.52 -10.98 12.61
C SER A 56 -10.03 -11.18 12.40
N PRO A 57 -10.82 -11.31 13.48
CA PRO A 57 -12.27 -11.47 13.35
C PRO A 57 -12.90 -10.21 12.77
N VAL A 58 -13.93 -10.40 11.93
CA VAL A 58 -14.71 -9.33 11.31
C VAL A 58 -16.17 -9.51 11.71
N PRO A 59 -16.56 -9.14 12.94
CA PRO A 59 -17.87 -9.48 13.49
C PRO A 59 -19.03 -8.77 12.80
N PHE A 60 -18.76 -7.66 12.11
CA PHE A 60 -19.77 -6.82 11.49
C PHE A 60 -19.42 -6.45 10.05
N HIS A 61 -20.46 -6.30 9.22
CA HIS A 61 -20.36 -5.72 7.89
C HIS A 61 -20.20 -4.19 7.99
N ILE A 62 -18.95 -3.73 8.08
CA ILE A 62 -18.57 -2.32 8.26
C ILE A 62 -18.10 -1.63 6.97
N THR A 63 -18.69 -2.00 5.83
CA THR A 63 -18.35 -1.43 4.53
C THR A 63 -18.50 0.08 4.55
N THR A 64 -17.42 0.82 4.30
CA THR A 64 -17.50 2.28 4.15
C THR A 64 -18.15 2.60 2.82
N THR A 65 -19.18 3.42 2.86
CA THR A 65 -19.92 3.88 1.69
C THR A 65 -20.00 5.41 1.66
N CYS A 66 -19.98 5.99 0.46
CA CYS A 66 -20.21 7.41 0.23
C CYS A 66 -21.31 7.65 -0.81
N GLY A 67 -22.20 6.68 -1.00
CA GLY A 67 -23.30 6.75 -1.95
C GLY A 67 -24.53 5.97 -1.52
N GLN A 68 -25.60 6.14 -2.28
CA GLN A 68 -26.91 5.58 -1.95
C GLN A 68 -26.89 4.05 -2.01
N GLN A 69 -27.33 3.40 -0.93
CA GLN A 69 -27.54 1.95 -0.87
C GLN A 69 -28.77 1.54 -1.68
N LYS A 70 -28.77 0.30 -2.17
CA LYS A 70 -29.97 -0.29 -2.77
C LYS A 70 -30.99 -0.57 -1.67
N SER A 71 -32.11 0.12 -1.72
CA SER A 71 -33.15 0.07 -0.68
C SER A 71 -34.54 0.20 -1.29
N LEU A 72 -34.74 1.22 -2.12
CA LEU A 72 -36.02 1.52 -2.76
C LEU A 72 -35.83 1.52 -4.28
N PRO A 73 -36.73 0.91 -5.07
CA PRO A 73 -36.54 0.76 -6.52
C PRO A 73 -36.57 2.09 -7.29
N TRP A 74 -37.13 3.15 -6.71
CA TRP A 74 -37.19 4.49 -7.31
C TRP A 74 -36.01 5.40 -6.95
N ILE A 75 -35.12 4.98 -6.04
CA ILE A 75 -33.91 5.75 -5.71
C ILE A 75 -32.71 5.05 -6.35
N GLN A 76 -32.03 5.74 -7.26
CA GLN A 76 -30.87 5.21 -7.96
C GLN A 76 -29.76 4.82 -6.96
N SER A 77 -29.41 3.53 -6.94
CA SER A 77 -28.33 3.03 -6.08
C SER A 77 -26.96 3.31 -6.68
N SER A 78 -25.98 3.63 -5.83
CA SER A 78 -24.60 3.82 -6.25
C SER A 78 -23.82 2.50 -6.20
N HIS A 79 -23.81 1.76 -7.30
CA HIS A 79 -23.24 0.40 -7.36
C HIS A 79 -21.74 0.32 -7.03
N LEU A 80 -20.99 1.41 -7.20
CA LEU A 80 -19.54 1.44 -6.94
C LEU A 80 -19.19 2.05 -5.58
N GLU A 81 -19.99 3.01 -5.08
CA GLU A 81 -19.77 3.60 -3.74
C GLU A 81 -20.45 2.80 -2.63
N ASN A 82 -21.49 2.07 -2.98
CA ASN A 82 -22.23 1.20 -2.08
C ASN A 82 -22.51 -0.14 -2.77
N PRO A 83 -21.46 -0.95 -2.99
CA PRO A 83 -21.60 -2.19 -3.73
C PRO A 83 -22.42 -3.21 -2.93
N HIS A 84 -23.62 -3.53 -3.41
CA HIS A 84 -24.47 -4.57 -2.84
C HIS A 84 -24.18 -5.96 -3.43
N THR A 85 -23.35 -6.06 -4.48
CA THR A 85 -22.91 -7.33 -5.09
C THR A 85 -21.41 -7.53 -4.97
N LYS A 86 -20.97 -8.79 -4.94
CA LYS A 86 -19.54 -9.15 -4.94
C LYS A 86 -18.78 -8.58 -6.15
N TRP A 87 -19.44 -8.52 -7.31
CA TRP A 87 -18.87 -7.89 -8.51
C TRP A 87 -18.67 -6.39 -8.33
N GLY A 88 -19.63 -5.67 -7.73
CA GLY A 88 -19.47 -4.25 -7.41
C GLY A 88 -18.29 -4.00 -6.47
N VAL A 89 -18.10 -4.89 -5.47
CA VAL A 89 -16.94 -4.84 -4.57
C VAL A 89 -15.64 -5.04 -5.34
N PHE A 90 -15.58 -6.03 -6.22
CA PHE A 90 -14.41 -6.28 -7.06
C PHE A 90 -14.04 -5.05 -7.91
N VAL A 91 -15.01 -4.47 -8.61
CA VAL A 91 -14.77 -3.27 -9.44
C VAL A 91 -14.34 -2.07 -8.58
N ARG A 92 -14.99 -1.85 -7.42
CA ARG A 92 -14.55 -0.83 -6.46
C ARG A 92 -13.10 -1.04 -6.04
N MET A 93 -12.74 -2.25 -5.65
CA MET A 93 -11.38 -2.61 -5.23
C MET A 93 -10.37 -2.39 -6.35
N ALA A 94 -10.69 -2.77 -7.59
CA ALA A 94 -9.85 -2.51 -8.75
C ALA A 94 -9.63 -0.99 -8.94
N LEU A 95 -10.68 -0.18 -8.83
CA LEU A 95 -10.59 1.28 -8.94
C LEU A 95 -9.82 1.92 -7.78
N GLU A 96 -9.91 1.36 -6.58
CA GLU A 96 -9.13 1.83 -5.43
C GLU A 96 -7.64 1.48 -5.57
N VAL A 97 -7.30 0.29 -6.05
CA VAL A 97 -5.90 -0.14 -6.18
C VAL A 97 -5.22 0.51 -7.39
N LEU A 98 -5.89 0.55 -8.54
CA LEU A 98 -5.28 1.01 -9.80
C LEU A 98 -5.38 2.52 -10.00
N PHE A 99 -6.37 3.18 -9.40
CA PHE A 99 -6.66 4.59 -9.67
C PHE A 99 -6.86 5.45 -8.42
N PHE A 100 -6.67 4.91 -7.20
CA PHE A 100 -6.91 5.61 -5.93
C PHE A 100 -8.19 6.44 -5.94
N ARG A 101 -9.29 5.82 -6.39
CA ARG A 101 -10.54 6.52 -6.66
C ARG A 101 -11.09 7.29 -5.47
N SER A 102 -10.97 6.76 -4.25
CA SER A 102 -11.33 7.49 -3.03
C SER A 102 -10.49 8.75 -2.83
N LEU A 103 -9.19 8.69 -3.11
CA LEU A 103 -8.29 9.86 -3.03
C LEU A 103 -8.60 10.89 -4.11
N PHE A 104 -8.99 10.47 -5.31
CA PHE A 104 -9.44 11.40 -6.35
C PHE A 104 -10.64 12.22 -5.90
N ARG A 105 -11.56 11.58 -5.16
CA ARG A 105 -12.77 12.21 -4.63
C ARG A 105 -12.56 12.94 -3.30
N ASN A 106 -11.34 12.94 -2.78
CA ASN A 106 -11.05 13.56 -1.49
C ASN A 106 -11.17 15.09 -1.57
N THR A 107 -11.87 15.66 -0.60
CA THR A 107 -12.10 17.09 -0.45
C THR A 107 -11.31 17.60 0.75
N GLN A 108 -10.52 18.64 0.55
CA GLN A 108 -9.81 19.33 1.60
C GLN A 108 -10.66 20.48 2.12
N MET A 109 -10.75 20.61 3.43
CA MET A 109 -11.32 21.77 4.09
C MET A 109 -10.19 22.74 4.45
N ALA A 110 -10.38 24.01 4.12
CA ALA A 110 -9.54 25.13 4.53
C ALA A 110 -10.43 26.19 5.20
N ILE A 111 -9.84 27.02 6.06
CA ILE A 111 -10.54 28.17 6.64
C ILE A 111 -10.01 29.40 5.92
N GLU A 112 -10.87 30.05 5.14
CA GLU A 112 -10.59 31.32 4.47
C GLU A 112 -11.60 32.34 5.00
N ASP A 113 -11.11 33.50 5.45
CA ASP A 113 -11.93 34.58 6.03
C ASP A 113 -12.93 34.12 7.12
N GLY A 114 -12.50 33.18 7.97
CA GLY A 114 -13.33 32.62 9.05
C GLY A 114 -14.42 31.64 8.58
N ARG A 115 -14.43 31.25 7.30
CA ARG A 115 -15.39 30.31 6.73
C ARG A 115 -14.70 29.03 6.26
N ALA A 116 -15.37 27.90 6.42
CA ALA A 116 -14.89 26.62 5.89
C ALA A 116 -15.11 26.56 4.37
N VAL A 117 -14.02 26.56 3.61
CA VAL A 117 -13.97 26.37 2.16
C VAL A 117 -13.54 24.94 1.87
N TYR A 118 -14.18 24.31 0.89
CA TYR A 118 -13.92 22.92 0.51
C TYR A 118 -13.39 22.85 -0.92
N GLY A 119 -12.15 22.38 -1.10
CA GLY A 119 -11.47 22.27 -2.38
C GLY A 119 -11.03 20.84 -2.70
N PRO A 120 -10.92 20.43 -3.98
CA PRO A 120 -10.54 19.07 -4.34
C PRO A 120 -9.02 18.85 -4.20
N SER A 121 -8.60 17.70 -3.66
CA SER A 121 -7.16 17.38 -3.50
C SER A 121 -6.53 16.70 -4.72
N LYS A 122 -6.76 17.23 -5.93
CA LYS A 122 -6.35 16.58 -7.20
C LYS A 122 -4.83 16.46 -7.37
N TRP A 123 -4.06 17.43 -6.88
CA TRP A 123 -2.60 17.40 -6.95
C TRP A 123 -2.00 16.23 -6.16
N LEU A 124 -2.52 15.96 -4.96
CA LEU A 124 -2.09 14.81 -4.16
C LEU A 124 -2.40 13.51 -4.89
N TRP A 125 -3.60 13.39 -5.46
CA TRP A 125 -3.98 12.23 -6.25
C TRP A 125 -3.04 12.05 -7.46
N GLY A 126 -2.81 13.10 -8.25
CA GLY A 126 -1.96 13.04 -9.45
C GLY A 126 -0.53 12.63 -9.14
N ALA A 127 0.08 13.21 -8.10
CA ALA A 127 1.43 12.84 -7.69
C ALA A 127 1.50 11.42 -7.10
N ALA A 128 0.51 11.01 -6.30
CA ALA A 128 0.45 9.65 -5.77
C ALA A 128 0.29 8.62 -6.91
N MET A 129 -0.57 8.89 -7.89
CA MET A 129 -0.75 8.08 -9.08
C MET A 129 0.53 7.97 -9.91
N ALA A 130 1.16 9.11 -10.20
CA ALA A 130 2.42 9.17 -10.93
C ALA A 130 3.51 8.36 -10.22
N PHE A 131 3.65 8.51 -8.90
CA PHE A 131 4.60 7.74 -8.11
C PHE A 131 4.34 6.22 -8.21
N HIS A 132 3.12 5.74 -7.96
CA HIS A 132 2.86 4.30 -7.89
C HIS A 132 2.99 3.61 -9.25
N TRP A 133 2.48 4.21 -10.32
CA TRP A 133 2.60 3.62 -11.66
C TRP A 133 4.04 3.62 -12.15
N THR A 134 4.78 4.71 -11.94
CA THR A 134 6.19 4.74 -12.34
C THR A 134 7.05 3.81 -11.49
N PHE A 135 6.80 3.73 -10.19
CA PHE A 135 7.44 2.73 -9.33
C PHE A 135 7.17 1.31 -9.82
N LEU A 136 5.91 0.97 -10.16
CA LEU A 136 5.54 -0.34 -10.69
C LEU A 136 6.24 -0.62 -12.03
N ILE A 137 6.22 0.32 -12.97
CA ILE A 137 6.89 0.19 -14.27
C ILE A 137 8.39 -0.02 -14.10
N VAL A 138 9.02 0.80 -13.25
CA VAL A 138 10.44 0.70 -12.93
C VAL A 138 10.73 -0.67 -12.31
N PHE A 139 9.95 -1.11 -11.32
CA PHE A 139 10.09 -2.40 -10.66
C PHE A 139 9.96 -3.57 -11.65
N VAL A 140 8.92 -3.59 -12.49
CA VAL A 140 8.72 -4.63 -13.51
C VAL A 140 9.88 -4.64 -14.52
N ARG A 141 10.39 -3.47 -14.92
CA ARG A 141 11.56 -3.41 -15.80
C ARG A 141 12.83 -3.95 -15.14
N HIS A 142 12.98 -3.79 -13.82
CA HIS A 142 14.15 -4.34 -13.12
C HIS A 142 14.21 -5.87 -13.19
N LEU A 143 13.09 -6.55 -13.39
CA LEU A 143 13.07 -8.02 -13.60
C LEU A 143 13.97 -8.47 -14.76
N ARG A 144 14.27 -7.59 -15.74
CA ARG A 144 15.20 -7.91 -16.84
C ARG A 144 16.60 -8.32 -16.36
N PHE A 145 17.01 -7.87 -15.17
CA PHE A 145 18.32 -8.19 -14.58
C PHE A 145 18.34 -9.54 -13.89
N PHE A 146 17.18 -10.17 -13.72
CA PHE A 146 17.02 -11.45 -13.03
C PHE A 146 16.58 -12.57 -13.99
N THR A 147 16.34 -12.28 -15.27
CA THR A 147 15.84 -13.25 -16.25
C THR A 147 16.70 -13.30 -17.50
N GLU A 148 17.07 -14.52 -17.93
CA GLU A 148 17.74 -14.79 -19.21
C GLU A 148 17.07 -16.04 -19.86
N PRO A 149 16.41 -15.91 -21.03
CA PRO A 149 16.16 -14.69 -21.79
C PRO A 149 15.18 -13.73 -21.10
N VAL A 150 15.22 -12.44 -21.44
CA VAL A 150 14.28 -11.44 -20.90
C VAL A 150 12.88 -11.67 -21.50
N PRO A 151 11.82 -11.82 -20.67
CA PRO A 151 10.46 -11.98 -21.15
C PRO A 151 9.98 -10.86 -22.08
N GLN A 152 9.27 -11.24 -23.14
CA GLN A 152 8.77 -10.31 -24.16
C GLN A 152 7.92 -9.13 -23.62
N PRO A 153 7.02 -9.32 -22.63
CA PRO A 153 6.25 -8.20 -22.08
C PRO A 153 7.13 -7.11 -21.43
N ILE A 154 8.26 -7.49 -20.84
CA ILE A 154 9.21 -6.54 -20.24
C ILE A 154 9.91 -5.73 -21.32
N LEU A 155 10.25 -6.37 -22.45
CA LEU A 155 10.84 -5.69 -23.61
C LEU A 155 9.87 -4.68 -24.23
N TRP A 156 8.60 -5.04 -24.39
CA TRP A 156 7.56 -4.10 -24.86
C TRP A 156 7.41 -2.90 -23.93
N LEU A 157 7.34 -3.15 -22.62
CA LEU A 157 7.26 -2.07 -21.62
C LEU A 157 8.47 -1.14 -21.69
N GLN A 158 9.67 -1.70 -21.86
CA GLN A 158 10.91 -0.93 -21.99
C GLN A 158 10.90 -0.04 -23.24
N SER A 159 10.42 -0.55 -24.37
CA SER A 159 10.32 0.20 -25.62
C SER A 159 9.31 1.34 -25.53
N LEU A 160 8.15 1.12 -24.91
CA LEU A 160 7.14 2.16 -24.69
C LEU A 160 7.66 3.29 -23.80
N ASP A 161 8.32 2.94 -22.69
CA ASP A 161 8.83 3.92 -21.73
C ASP A 161 10.06 4.70 -22.26
N GLY A 162 10.79 4.11 -23.21
CA GLY A 162 11.91 4.72 -23.92
C GLY A 162 11.57 5.30 -25.29
N PHE A 163 10.28 5.38 -25.65
CA PHE A 163 9.84 5.72 -27.01
C PHE A 163 10.34 7.10 -27.50
N MET A 164 10.51 8.05 -26.59
CA MET A 164 11.00 9.39 -26.93
C MET A 164 12.48 9.38 -27.37
N GLN A 165 13.23 8.30 -27.11
CA GLN A 165 14.64 8.12 -27.50
C GLN A 165 15.56 9.31 -27.15
N ILE A 166 15.26 10.04 -26.07
CA ILE A 166 16.02 11.21 -25.65
C ILE A 166 17.27 10.75 -24.90
N GLY A 167 18.45 11.19 -25.37
CA GLY A 167 19.74 10.93 -24.74
C GLY A 167 20.35 9.55 -25.00
N VAL A 168 21.63 9.38 -24.66
CA VAL A 168 22.37 8.11 -24.78
C VAL A 168 23.14 7.86 -23.47
N PRO A 169 22.77 6.86 -22.65
CA PRO A 169 21.64 5.92 -22.79
C PRO A 169 20.26 6.60 -22.75
N VAL A 170 19.26 5.98 -23.40
CA VAL A 170 17.88 6.50 -23.47
C VAL A 170 17.34 6.82 -22.07
N LEU A 171 16.83 8.04 -21.92
CA LEU A 171 16.10 8.49 -20.75
C LEU A 171 14.70 7.88 -20.75
N TYR A 172 14.37 7.21 -19.65
CA TYR A 172 13.05 6.65 -19.44
C TYR A 172 12.16 7.66 -18.73
N MET A 173 10.97 7.89 -19.29
CA MET A 173 10.01 8.84 -18.73
C MET A 173 9.58 8.42 -17.34
N SER A 174 9.40 7.11 -17.10
CA SER A 174 9.08 6.59 -15.77
C SER A 174 10.11 6.98 -14.71
N SER A 175 11.41 7.00 -15.03
CA SER A 175 12.46 7.36 -14.07
C SER A 175 12.39 8.84 -13.66
N LEU A 176 12.15 9.73 -14.62
CA LEU A 176 12.04 11.17 -14.37
C LEU A 176 10.75 11.49 -13.60
N ILE A 177 9.63 10.92 -14.03
CA ILE A 177 8.33 11.11 -13.37
C ILE A 177 8.36 10.51 -11.95
N PHE A 178 9.02 9.35 -11.76
CA PHE A 178 9.22 8.77 -10.43
C PHE A 178 9.95 9.73 -9.49
N LEU A 179 11.11 10.25 -9.92
CA LEU A 179 11.90 11.19 -9.10
C LEU A 179 11.12 12.47 -8.80
N ALA A 180 10.44 13.03 -9.80
CA ALA A 180 9.59 14.22 -9.62
C ALA A 180 8.43 13.96 -8.66
N ALA A 181 7.75 12.82 -8.78
CA ALA A 181 6.61 12.46 -7.94
C ALA A 181 7.02 12.21 -6.49
N VAL A 182 8.10 11.47 -6.23
CA VAL A 182 8.60 11.28 -4.85
C VAL A 182 9.05 12.61 -4.25
N THR A 183 9.73 13.45 -5.04
CA THR A 183 10.17 14.78 -4.60
C THR A 183 8.96 15.64 -4.23
N PHE A 184 7.91 15.66 -5.06
CA PHE A 184 6.67 16.37 -4.76
C PHE A 184 6.02 15.88 -3.46
N LEU A 185 5.90 14.56 -3.28
CA LEU A 185 5.29 13.96 -2.08
C LEU A 185 6.11 14.27 -0.81
N PHE A 186 7.43 14.29 -0.93
CA PHE A 186 8.34 14.72 0.13
C PHE A 186 8.18 16.21 0.46
N LEU A 187 8.24 17.08 -0.54
CA LEU A 187 8.08 18.53 -0.36
C LEU A 187 6.73 18.84 0.26
N ARG A 188 5.64 18.22 -0.20
CA ARG A 188 4.32 18.34 0.41
C ARG A 188 4.34 18.04 1.91
N ARG A 189 5.09 17.02 2.33
CA ARG A 189 5.19 16.61 3.74
C ARG A 189 6.02 17.57 4.59
N VAL A 190 7.01 18.23 4.02
CA VAL A 190 7.91 19.15 4.74
C VAL A 190 7.39 20.59 4.73
N VAL A 191 6.73 21.01 3.66
CA VAL A 191 6.25 22.38 3.46
C VAL A 191 4.90 22.61 4.13
N LEU A 192 3.95 21.68 4.02
CA LEU A 192 2.62 21.85 4.62
C LEU A 192 2.66 21.67 6.14
N PRO A 193 2.36 22.72 6.95
CA PRO A 193 2.52 22.66 8.41
C PRO A 193 1.70 21.55 9.07
N GLN A 194 0.47 21.34 8.61
CA GLN A 194 -0.45 20.34 9.16
C GLN A 194 0.09 18.92 8.94
N VAL A 195 0.62 18.66 7.74
CA VAL A 195 1.19 17.35 7.40
C VAL A 195 2.51 17.13 8.14
N ARG A 196 3.36 18.16 8.22
CA ARG A 196 4.63 18.11 8.96
C ARG A 196 4.42 17.83 10.44
N TYR A 197 3.41 18.46 11.05
CA TYR A 197 3.09 18.31 12.47
C TYR A 197 2.75 16.85 12.84
N ILE A 198 1.98 16.16 11.99
CA ILE A 198 1.57 14.76 12.24
C ILE A 198 2.58 13.73 11.69
N SER A 199 3.68 14.15 11.08
CA SER A 199 4.62 13.24 10.42
C SER A 199 5.65 12.66 11.39
N LEU A 200 5.77 11.34 11.38
CA LEU A 200 6.74 10.58 12.18
C LEU A 200 8.02 10.31 11.37
N ALA A 201 9.09 9.86 12.03
CA ALA A 201 10.31 9.43 11.33
C ALA A 201 10.03 8.33 10.29
N ALA A 202 9.13 7.40 10.62
CA ALA A 202 8.64 6.36 9.72
C ALA A 202 7.90 6.87 8.47
N ASP A 203 7.53 8.16 8.41
CA ASP A 203 6.94 8.79 7.23
C ASP A 203 7.98 9.44 6.31
N TYR A 204 9.12 9.86 6.86
CA TYR A 204 10.21 10.49 6.11
C TYR A 204 11.20 9.46 5.58
N PHE A 205 11.51 8.43 6.37
CA PHE A 205 12.49 7.41 6.02
C PHE A 205 12.22 6.73 4.67
N PRO A 206 10.99 6.26 4.35
CA PRO A 206 10.73 5.63 3.06
C PRO A 206 10.87 6.60 1.89
N LEU A 207 10.53 7.87 2.08
CA LEU A 207 10.64 8.88 1.03
C LEU A 207 12.11 9.18 0.70
N PHE A 208 12.95 9.34 1.73
CA PHE A 208 14.39 9.47 1.51
C PHE A 208 14.97 8.21 0.87
N LEU A 209 14.61 7.02 1.36
CA LEU A 209 15.09 5.76 0.82
C LEU A 209 14.72 5.61 -0.67
N LEU A 210 13.47 5.89 -1.04
CA LEU A 210 13.01 5.83 -2.44
C LEU A 210 13.67 6.88 -3.33
N LEU A 211 13.89 8.11 -2.83
CA LEU A 211 14.69 9.13 -3.54
C LEU A 211 16.12 8.65 -3.75
N SER A 212 16.74 8.03 -2.75
CA SER A 212 18.09 7.48 -2.86
C SER A 212 18.16 6.31 -3.83
N ILE A 213 17.18 5.39 -3.85
CA ILE A 213 17.10 4.30 -4.83
C ILE A 213 16.97 4.87 -6.25
N GLY A 214 16.00 5.76 -6.47
CA GLY A 214 15.79 6.37 -7.78
C GLY A 214 17.00 7.20 -8.25
N GLY A 215 17.58 7.99 -7.34
CA GLY A 215 18.71 8.86 -7.61
C GLY A 215 19.98 8.07 -7.95
N THR A 216 20.33 7.08 -7.12
CA THR A 216 21.49 6.21 -7.40
C THR A 216 21.29 5.41 -8.69
N GLY A 217 20.09 4.89 -8.94
CA GLY A 217 19.78 4.17 -10.19
C GLY A 217 19.89 5.06 -11.43
N PHE A 218 19.43 6.32 -11.33
CA PHE A 218 19.58 7.31 -12.40
C PHE A 218 21.07 7.64 -12.65
N VAL A 219 21.84 7.87 -11.58
CA VAL A 219 23.28 8.18 -11.66
C VAL A 219 24.06 7.01 -12.27
N LEU A 220 23.79 5.78 -11.85
CA LEU A 220 24.43 4.57 -12.39
C LEU A 220 24.25 4.44 -13.90
N ARG A 221 23.03 4.67 -14.38
CA ARG A 221 22.69 4.53 -15.79
C ARG A 221 23.29 5.62 -16.67
N HIS A 222 23.21 6.89 -16.24
CA HIS A 222 23.50 8.02 -17.11
C HIS A 222 24.91 8.61 -16.94
N PHE A 223 25.50 8.50 -15.75
CA PHE A 223 26.77 9.14 -15.44
C PHE A 223 27.91 8.13 -15.20
N VAL A 224 27.67 7.09 -14.39
CA VAL A 224 28.73 6.11 -14.04
C VAL A 224 28.93 5.06 -15.12
N LYS A 225 27.84 4.63 -15.79
CA LYS A 225 27.86 3.60 -16.84
C LYS A 225 28.46 2.27 -16.34
N THR A 226 27.96 1.76 -15.22
CA THR A 226 28.37 0.46 -14.66
C THR A 226 28.15 -0.68 -15.66
N ASP A 227 28.99 -1.71 -15.57
CA ASP A 227 28.87 -2.93 -16.37
C ASP A 227 27.52 -3.63 -16.13
N VAL A 228 26.63 -3.48 -17.11
CA VAL A 228 25.27 -4.02 -17.10
C VAL A 228 25.29 -5.55 -17.20
N THR A 229 26.31 -6.12 -17.84
CA THR A 229 26.47 -7.57 -18.01
C THR A 229 26.83 -8.20 -16.67
N ALA A 230 27.85 -7.67 -15.98
CA ALA A 230 28.24 -8.16 -14.65
C ALA A 230 27.11 -8.03 -13.62
N VAL A 231 26.35 -6.92 -13.67
CA VAL A 231 25.15 -6.74 -12.82
C VAL A 231 24.08 -7.79 -13.12
N LYS A 232 23.89 -8.14 -14.39
CA LYS A 232 22.92 -9.16 -14.81
C LYS A 232 23.36 -10.56 -14.42
N GLU A 233 24.64 -10.88 -14.56
CA GLU A 233 25.21 -12.15 -14.11
C GLU A 233 25.00 -12.33 -12.59
N LEU A 234 25.25 -11.29 -11.80
CA LEU A 234 24.96 -11.30 -10.37
C LEU A 234 23.46 -11.52 -10.10
N GLY A 235 22.57 -10.79 -10.80
CA GLY A 235 21.12 -10.89 -10.63
C GLY A 235 20.56 -12.29 -10.96
N VAL A 236 20.96 -12.86 -12.09
CA VAL A 236 20.59 -14.23 -12.49
C VAL A 236 21.19 -15.26 -11.54
N GLY A 237 22.46 -15.07 -11.14
CA GLY A 237 23.14 -15.95 -10.20
C GLY A 237 22.48 -15.97 -8.81
N LEU A 238 21.92 -14.85 -8.36
CA LEU A 238 21.17 -14.77 -7.11
C LEU A 238 19.90 -15.65 -7.16
N LEU A 239 19.18 -15.66 -8.28
CA LEU A 239 18.03 -16.55 -8.46
C LEU A 239 18.44 -18.02 -8.62
N GLY A 240 19.58 -18.27 -9.26
CA GLY A 240 20.15 -19.60 -9.47
C GLY A 240 20.89 -20.20 -8.27
N PHE A 241 21.01 -19.46 -7.16
CA PHE A 241 21.80 -19.85 -5.98
C PHE A 241 23.28 -20.13 -6.27
N ASN A 242 23.83 -19.47 -7.29
CA ASN A 242 25.21 -19.60 -7.75
C ASN A 242 25.84 -18.22 -8.03
N ALA A 243 25.38 -17.20 -7.30
CA ALA A 243 25.86 -15.83 -7.43
C ALA A 243 27.36 -15.72 -7.12
N VAL A 244 28.08 -14.98 -7.97
CA VAL A 244 29.48 -14.60 -7.75
C VAL A 244 29.53 -13.08 -7.75
N ALA A 245 30.06 -12.51 -6.67
CA ALA A 245 30.24 -11.07 -6.59
C ALA A 245 31.45 -10.68 -7.44
N SER A 246 31.29 -9.67 -8.29
CA SER A 246 32.37 -9.17 -9.15
C SER A 246 32.95 -7.87 -8.57
N PRO A 247 34.29 -7.77 -8.45
CA PRO A 247 34.96 -6.52 -8.08
C PRO A 247 34.87 -5.47 -9.20
N ASP A 248 34.57 -5.86 -10.43
CA ASP A 248 34.47 -4.95 -11.59
C ASP A 248 33.19 -4.10 -11.56
N ILE A 249 32.22 -4.48 -10.73
CA ILE A 249 31.00 -3.72 -10.52
C ILE A 249 31.32 -2.49 -9.65
N HIS A 250 31.09 -1.31 -10.21
CA HIS A 250 31.29 -0.03 -9.51
C HIS A 250 30.57 0.01 -8.15
N TRP A 251 31.25 0.48 -7.09
CA TRP A 251 30.73 0.48 -5.69
C TRP A 251 29.34 1.11 -5.54
N LEU A 252 29.02 2.14 -6.33
CA LEU A 252 27.72 2.80 -6.31
C LEU A 252 26.55 1.85 -6.62
N PHE A 253 26.78 0.79 -7.40
CA PHE A 253 25.78 -0.26 -7.61
C PHE A 253 25.46 -0.98 -6.30
N TYR A 254 26.48 -1.31 -5.51
CA TYR A 254 26.27 -1.95 -4.23
C TYR A 254 25.55 -1.03 -3.25
N VAL A 255 25.82 0.29 -3.28
CA VAL A 255 25.03 1.28 -2.52
C VAL A 255 23.57 1.26 -2.94
N HIS A 256 23.29 1.26 -4.25
CA HIS A 256 21.92 1.13 -4.77
C HIS A 256 21.27 -0.17 -4.28
N LEU A 257 21.99 -1.31 -4.36
CA LEU A 257 21.54 -2.60 -3.90
C LEU A 257 21.27 -2.62 -2.39
N VAL A 258 22.09 -1.98 -1.56
CA VAL A 258 21.86 -1.83 -0.11
C VAL A 258 20.58 -1.05 0.16
N PHE A 259 20.30 0.04 -0.58
CA PHE A 259 19.05 0.75 -0.43
C PHE A 259 17.83 -0.10 -0.80
N VAL A 260 17.93 -0.88 -1.87
CA VAL A 260 16.87 -1.83 -2.26
C VAL A 260 16.71 -2.92 -1.20
N CYS A 261 17.79 -3.54 -0.73
CA CYS A 261 17.74 -4.54 0.35
C CYS A 261 17.13 -3.96 1.62
N THR A 262 17.50 -2.73 1.98
CA THR A 262 16.92 -2.01 3.12
C THR A 262 15.42 -1.80 2.93
N LEU A 263 14.98 -1.43 1.71
CA LEU A 263 13.56 -1.28 1.40
C LEU A 263 12.81 -2.59 1.67
N PHE A 264 13.35 -3.72 1.23
CA PHE A 264 12.76 -5.05 1.42
C PHE A 264 12.72 -5.46 2.89
N ILE A 265 13.82 -5.27 3.64
CA ILE A 265 13.90 -5.54 5.08
C ILE A 265 12.88 -4.68 5.85
N TYR A 266 12.78 -3.40 5.50
CA TYR A 266 11.92 -2.44 6.17
C TYR A 266 10.43 -2.64 5.81
N PHE A 267 10.13 -3.12 4.60
CA PHE A 267 8.78 -3.22 4.07
C PHE A 267 7.76 -3.84 5.02
N PRO A 268 7.95 -5.09 5.54
CA PRO A 268 6.93 -5.77 6.36
C PRO A 268 6.65 -5.09 7.71
N PHE A 269 7.54 -4.23 8.17
CA PHE A 269 7.44 -3.54 9.45
C PHE A 269 6.94 -2.10 9.32
N SER A 270 6.52 -1.70 8.12
CA SER A 270 6.26 -0.29 7.79
C SER A 270 4.86 -0.03 7.21
N LYS A 271 4.57 1.25 6.96
CA LYS A 271 3.36 1.70 6.26
C LYS A 271 3.30 1.22 4.80
N LEU A 272 4.39 0.70 4.24
CA LEU A 272 4.42 0.13 2.88
C LEU A 272 3.55 -1.14 2.77
N MET A 273 3.27 -1.80 3.89
CA MET A 273 2.35 -2.93 3.97
C MET A 273 0.90 -2.61 3.53
N HIS A 274 0.56 -1.33 3.30
CA HIS A 274 -0.69 -0.96 2.64
C HIS A 274 -0.88 -1.67 1.28
N MET A 275 0.21 -2.06 0.61
CA MET A 275 0.19 -2.86 -0.62
C MET A 275 -0.65 -4.14 -0.47
N GLY A 276 -0.51 -4.86 0.63
CA GLY A 276 -1.30 -6.07 0.92
C GLY A 276 -2.56 -5.76 1.75
N GLY A 277 -2.44 -4.84 2.72
CA GLY A 277 -3.51 -4.55 3.67
C GLY A 277 -4.80 -4.02 3.03
N VAL A 278 -4.71 -3.36 1.86
CA VAL A 278 -5.89 -2.85 1.15
C VAL A 278 -6.91 -3.95 0.83
N PHE A 279 -6.44 -5.15 0.48
CA PHE A 279 -7.29 -6.28 0.08
C PHE A 279 -8.00 -6.95 1.25
N LEU A 280 -7.46 -6.81 2.46
CA LEU A 280 -7.98 -7.43 3.69
C LEU A 280 -8.75 -6.44 4.57
N SER A 281 -9.01 -5.22 4.09
CA SER A 281 -9.72 -4.18 4.83
C SER A 281 -11.25 -4.38 4.74
N PRO A 282 -11.94 -4.74 5.85
CA PRO A 282 -13.39 -4.99 5.87
C PRO A 282 -14.24 -3.80 5.39
N THR A 283 -13.73 -2.60 5.61
CA THR A 283 -14.35 -1.35 5.15
C THR A 283 -14.39 -1.21 3.63
N ARG A 284 -13.58 -1.99 2.91
CA ARG A 284 -13.41 -1.91 1.46
C ARG A 284 -13.85 -3.16 0.71
N ASN A 285 -13.53 -4.33 1.25
CA ASN A 285 -13.70 -5.63 0.58
C ASN A 285 -15.03 -6.34 0.88
N LEU A 286 -15.93 -5.71 1.65
CA LEU A 286 -17.26 -6.24 1.95
C LEU A 286 -18.35 -5.56 1.12
N THR A 287 -19.49 -6.24 0.98
CA THR A 287 -20.71 -5.67 0.39
C THR A 287 -21.39 -4.72 1.38
N GLY A 288 -21.99 -3.65 0.87
CA GLY A 288 -22.83 -2.70 1.62
C GLY A 288 -24.30 -3.11 1.62
N ASN A 289 -24.60 -4.35 1.97
CA ASN A 289 -25.95 -4.94 1.88
C ASN A 289 -26.61 -5.19 3.25
N SER A 290 -26.17 -4.48 4.30
CA SER A 290 -26.67 -4.68 5.67
C SER A 290 -28.17 -4.41 5.86
N ARG A 291 -28.83 -3.76 4.88
CA ARG A 291 -30.29 -3.58 4.85
C ARG A 291 -31.03 -4.62 4.01
N GLU A 292 -30.32 -5.38 3.19
CA GLU A 292 -30.89 -6.43 2.35
C GLU A 292 -30.77 -7.81 3.01
N VAL A 293 -29.68 -8.01 3.75
CA VAL A 293 -29.34 -9.29 4.38
C VAL A 293 -29.00 -9.06 5.84
N ARG A 294 -29.60 -9.86 6.73
CA ARG A 294 -29.22 -9.90 8.14
C ARG A 294 -27.85 -10.58 8.27
N HIS A 295 -26.87 -9.86 8.77
CA HIS A 295 -25.55 -10.39 9.07
C HIS A 295 -25.49 -10.83 10.52
N VAL A 296 -25.32 -12.13 10.75
CA VAL A 296 -25.14 -12.69 12.09
C VAL A 296 -23.65 -12.86 12.34
N ASN A 297 -23.17 -12.30 13.44
CA ASN A 297 -21.78 -12.43 13.85
C ASN A 297 -21.48 -13.90 14.23
N PRO A 298 -20.60 -14.61 13.51
CA PRO A 298 -20.28 -16.01 13.82
C PRO A 298 -19.45 -16.16 15.10
N TRP A 299 -18.91 -15.06 15.64
CA TRP A 299 -18.20 -15.03 16.92
C TRP A 299 -19.10 -14.63 18.10
N ASN A 300 -20.42 -14.57 17.92
CA ASN A 300 -21.34 -14.38 19.05
C ASN A 300 -21.34 -15.62 19.94
N TYR A 301 -21.07 -15.44 21.23
CA TYR A 301 -21.30 -16.45 22.25
C TYR A 301 -22.78 -16.44 22.66
N PRO A 302 -23.33 -17.53 23.20
CA PRO A 302 -24.69 -17.53 23.74
C PRO A 302 -24.76 -16.51 24.88
N VAL A 303 -25.62 -15.51 24.72
CA VAL A 303 -25.94 -14.51 25.76
C VAL A 303 -27.32 -14.86 26.27
N GLU A 304 -27.51 -14.90 27.59
CA GLU A 304 -28.85 -14.93 28.18
C GLU A 304 -29.58 -13.66 27.76
N VAL A 305 -30.61 -13.83 26.93
CA VAL A 305 -31.45 -12.73 26.46
C VAL A 305 -32.75 -12.75 27.22
N HIS A 306 -33.19 -11.59 27.69
CA HIS A 306 -34.54 -11.42 28.22
C HIS A 306 -35.49 -11.29 27.03
N SER A 307 -36.26 -12.34 26.78
CA SER A 307 -37.21 -12.40 25.69
C SER A 307 -38.35 -11.40 25.90
N TYR A 308 -39.01 -10.99 24.81
CA TYR A 308 -40.19 -10.13 24.93
C TYR A 308 -41.30 -10.77 25.79
N ALA A 309 -41.44 -12.11 25.73
CA ALA A 309 -42.38 -12.84 26.55
C ALA A 309 -42.10 -12.68 28.05
N GLU A 310 -40.84 -12.91 28.45
CA GLU A 310 -40.39 -12.76 29.85
C GLU A 310 -40.47 -11.30 30.31
N TYR A 311 -40.15 -10.34 29.42
CA TYR A 311 -40.29 -8.91 29.71
C TYR A 311 -41.75 -8.51 29.94
N VAL A 312 -42.67 -9.00 29.10
CA VAL A 312 -44.09 -8.76 29.28
C VAL A 312 -44.59 -9.43 30.56
N GLU A 313 -44.18 -10.66 30.86
CA GLU A 313 -44.56 -11.33 32.11
C GLU A 313 -44.11 -10.55 33.35
N GLU A 314 -42.87 -10.06 33.35
CA GLU A 314 -42.31 -9.30 34.47
C GLU A 314 -42.95 -7.91 34.64
N PHE A 315 -43.23 -7.21 33.54
CA PHE A 315 -43.63 -5.79 33.58
C PHE A 315 -45.09 -5.51 33.18
N ARG A 316 -45.91 -6.53 32.91
CA ARG A 316 -47.31 -6.40 32.43
C ARG A 316 -48.09 -5.35 33.19
N GLU A 317 -48.16 -5.49 34.51
CA GLU A 317 -48.99 -4.61 35.35
C GLU A 317 -48.55 -3.14 35.23
N ARG A 318 -47.23 -2.90 35.20
CA ARG A 318 -46.67 -1.55 35.03
C ARG A 318 -46.95 -0.99 33.63
N MET A 319 -46.89 -1.83 32.61
CA MET A 319 -47.20 -1.45 31.23
C MET A 319 -48.67 -1.08 31.06
N GLU A 320 -49.57 -1.89 31.63
CA GLU A 320 -51.03 -1.64 31.62
C GLU A 320 -51.38 -0.36 32.38
N GLN A 321 -50.79 -0.15 33.58
CA GLN A 321 -50.97 1.08 34.35
C GLN A 321 -50.43 2.33 33.63
N ALA A 322 -49.35 2.18 32.87
CA ALA A 322 -48.77 3.26 32.05
C ALA A 322 -49.51 3.46 30.71
N GLY A 323 -50.55 2.67 30.42
CA GLY A 323 -51.30 2.73 29.16
C GLY A 323 -50.48 2.31 27.93
N ILE A 324 -49.43 1.51 28.12
CA ILE A 324 -48.59 1.00 27.04
C ILE A 324 -49.28 -0.21 26.41
N THR A 325 -49.52 -0.15 25.10
CA THR A 325 -50.07 -1.29 24.35
C THR A 325 -49.10 -2.47 24.39
N ILE A 326 -49.58 -3.64 24.82
CA ILE A 326 -48.83 -4.90 24.83
C ILE A 326 -49.16 -5.66 23.55
N ASP A 327 -48.14 -5.93 22.74
CA ASP A 327 -48.29 -6.72 21.52
C ASP A 327 -48.50 -8.21 21.87
N PRO A 328 -49.20 -8.99 21.03
CA PRO A 328 -49.31 -10.44 21.23
C PRO A 328 -47.93 -11.08 21.26
N VAL A 329 -47.65 -11.87 22.29
CA VAL A 329 -46.39 -12.60 22.42
C VAL A 329 -46.31 -13.62 21.26
N PRO A 330 -45.35 -13.51 20.34
CA PRO A 330 -45.20 -14.50 19.28
C PRO A 330 -44.81 -15.85 19.86
N GLU A 331 -45.39 -16.95 19.35
CA GLU A 331 -44.97 -18.30 19.70
C GLU A 331 -43.45 -18.46 19.44
N ALA A 332 -42.75 -19.12 20.36
CA ALA A 332 -41.31 -19.32 20.26
C ALA A 332 -40.97 -19.96 18.90
N PRO A 333 -39.92 -19.49 18.19
CA PRO A 333 -39.54 -20.10 16.93
C PRO A 333 -39.18 -21.57 17.17
N LYS A 334 -39.80 -22.48 16.42
CA LYS A 334 -39.42 -23.90 16.43
C LYS A 334 -37.93 -23.99 16.10
N GLU A 335 -37.15 -24.62 16.98
CA GLU A 335 -35.71 -24.80 16.81
C GLU A 335 -35.41 -25.41 15.42
N GLY A 336 -34.64 -24.70 14.58
CA GLY A 336 -34.11 -25.27 13.33
C GLY A 336 -34.12 -24.42 12.06
N HIS A 337 -34.19 -23.09 12.11
CA HIS A 337 -34.03 -22.24 10.91
C HIS A 337 -32.99 -21.12 11.08
#